data_AF-A0A970VYS1-F1
#
_entry.id   AF-A0A970VYS1-F1
#
_cell.length_a   1.000
_cell.length_b   1.000
_cell.length_c   1.000
_cell.angle_alpha   90.00
_cell.angle_beta   90.00
_cell.angle_gamma   90.00
#
_symmetry.space_group_name_H-M   'P 1'
#
loop_
_entity.id
_entity.type
_entity.pdbx_description
1 polymer ?
#
loop_
_entity_poly.entity_id
_entity_poly.type
_entity_poly.pdbx_seq_one_letter_code
_entity_poly.pdbx_strand_id
1 'polypeptide(L)' 'MVVHQAPPTAKGRQFLTLEDEWGRINVIVRPDVAERYGRELRGGPIL' A
#
# COMPACT_ATOMS: atom_id res chain seq x y z
N MET A 1 -1.68 12.29 -1.14
CA MET A 1 -1.90 11.64 0.18
C MET A 1 -1.86 10.12 0.01
N VAL A 2 -1.39 9.38 1.03
CA VAL A 2 -1.36 7.91 0.99
C VAL A 2 -2.09 7.32 2.20
N VAL A 3 -2.94 6.31 1.97
CA VAL A 3 -3.64 5.54 3.02
C VAL A 3 -3.28 4.07 2.90
N HIS A 4 -2.84 3.47 4.01
CA HIS A 4 -2.50 2.06 4.10
C HIS A 4 -3.62 1.28 4.80
N GLN A 5 -4.02 0.14 4.23
CA GLN A 5 -5.00 -0.76 4.82
C GLN A 5 -4.47 -2.21 4.76
N ALA A 6 -4.58 -2.90 5.89
CA ALA A 6 -4.23 -4.32 6.01
C ALA A 6 -5.31 -5.04 6.83
N PRO A 7 -6.53 -5.19 6.29
CA PRO A 7 -7.60 -5.86 7.02
C PRO A 7 -7.25 -7.34 7.26
N PRO A 8 -7.69 -7.96 8.36
CA PRO A 8 -7.36 -9.35 8.68
C PRO A 8 -7.77 -10.36 7.58
N THR A 9 -8.79 -10.02 6.80
CA THR A 9 -9.30 -10.83 5.69
C THR A 9 -8.44 -10.77 4.42
N ALA A 10 -7.44 -9.88 4.35
CA ALA A 10 -6.62 -9.67 3.16
C ALA A 10 -5.65 -10.81 2.83
N LYS A 11 -5.54 -11.83 3.70
CA LYS A 11 -4.60 -12.96 3.55
C LYS A 11 -3.17 -12.47 3.27
N GLY A 12 -2.71 -11.49 4.06
CA GLY A 12 -1.38 -10.89 3.96
C GLY A 12 -1.19 -9.86 2.85
N ARG A 13 -2.21 -9.58 2.03
CA ARG A 13 -2.16 -8.49 1.04
C ARG A 13 -2.30 -7.14 1.74
N GLN A 14 -1.65 -6.12 1.19
CA GLN A 14 -1.82 -4.74 1.64
C GLN A 14 -2.48 -3.91 0.56
N PHE A 15 -3.27 -2.93 0.97
CA PHE A 15 -3.95 -2.00 0.07
C PHE A 15 -3.42 -0.60 0.34
N LEU A 16 -3.04 0.09 -0.73
CA LEU A 16 -2.64 1.49 -0.70
C LEU A 16 -3.65 2.28 -1.51
N THR A 17 -4.14 3.37 -0.95
CA THR A 17 -4.86 4.38 -1.72
C THR A 17 -3.96 5.59 -1.83
N LEU A 18 -3.55 5.89 -3.06
CA LEU A 18 -2.84 7.11 -3.42
C LEU A 18 -3.87 8.12 -3.90
N GLU A 19 -3.74 9.37 -3.47
CA GLU A 19 -4.60 10.47 -3.89
C GLU A 19 -3.75 11.64 -4.35
N ASP A 20 -3.99 12.09 -5.57
CA ASP A 20 -3.37 13.24 -6.22
C ASP A 20 -4.46 14.19 -6.78
N GLU A 21 -4.05 15.22 -7.53
CA GLU A 21 -4.99 16.18 -8.12
C GLU A 21 -5.89 15.60 -9.23
N TRP A 22 -5.58 14.40 -9.75
CA TRP A 22 -6.32 13.71 -10.80
C TRP A 22 -7.23 12.61 -10.25
N GLY A 23 -7.12 12.28 -8.96
CA GLY A 23 -8.04 11.40 -8.25
C GLY A 23 -7.33 10.36 -7.40
N ARG A 24 -7.94 9.17 -7.32
CA ARG A 24 -7.50 8.09 -6.42
C ARG A 24 -7.03 6.87 -7.19
N ILE A 25 -5.84 6.39 -6.84
CA ILE A 25 -5.27 5.13 -7.35
C ILE A 25 -5.28 4.11 -6.22
N ASN A 26 -5.84 2.94 -6.47
CA ASN A 26 -5.81 1.82 -5.53
C ASN A 26 -4.77 0.79 -5.97
N VAL A 27 -3.76 0.59 -5.13
CA VAL A 27 -2.67 -0.36 -5.36
C VAL A 27 -2.83 -1.54 -4.40
N ILE A 28 -2.84 -2.76 -4.94
CA ILE A 28 -2.86 -3.99 -4.15
C ILE A 28 -1.46 -4.58 -4.14
N VAL A 29 -0.83 -4.60 -2.97
CA VAL A 29 0.50 -5.15 -2.78
C VAL A 29 0.37 -6.61 -2.34
N ARG A 30 1.03 -7.49 -3.09
CA ARG A 30 1.09 -8.91 -2.76
C ARG A 30 2.02 -9.15 -1.56
N PRO A 31 1.81 -10.25 -0.79
CA PRO A 31 2.60 -10.52 0.41
C PRO A 31 4.11 -10.63 0.14
N ASP A 32 4.51 -11.27 -0.96
CA ASP A 32 5.91 -11.43 -1.40
C ASP A 32 6.61 -10.09 -1.63
N VAL A 33 5.88 -9.12 -2.19
CA VAL A 33 6.38 -7.77 -2.43
C VAL A 33 6.46 -7.00 -1.11
N ALA A 34 5.45 -7.14 -0.26
CA ALA A 34 5.40 -6.46 1.04
C ALA A 34 6.48 -6.95 2.01
N GLU A 35 6.83 -8.23 1.96
CA GLU A 35 7.93 -8.80 2.74
C GLU A 35 9.28 -8.25 2.25
N ARG A 36 9.47 -8.18 0.93
CA ARG A 36 10.72 -7.72 0.32
C ARG A 36 10.97 -6.22 0.46
N TYR A 37 9.92 -5.41 0.39
CA TYR A 37 10.00 -3.93 0.39
C TYR A 37 9.22 -3.30 1.55
N GLY A 38 9.09 -4.03 2.66
CA GLY A 38 8.25 -3.63 3.78
C GLY A 38 8.74 -2.38 4.51
N ARG A 39 9.98 -1.94 4.30
CA ARG A 39 10.52 -0.71 4.90
C ARG A 39 10.02 0.51 4.11
N GLU A 40 10.10 0.43 2.80
CA GLU A 40 9.63 1.43 1.85
C GLU A 40 8.12 1.61 1.99
N LEU A 41 7.40 0.50 2.20
CA LEU A 41 5.95 0.51 2.41
C LEU A 41 5.49 1.05 3.77
N ARG A 42 6.36 1.16 4.79
CA ARG A 42 5.96 1.57 6.15
C ARG A 42 6.35 3.00 6.52
N GLY A 43 7.24 3.62 5.78
CA GLY A 43 7.70 4.98 6.09
C GLY A 43 8.43 5.68 4.96
N GLY A 44 8.45 5.11 3.75
CA GLY A 44 8.94 5.81 2.58
C GLY A 44 7.87 6.76 2.03
N PRO A 45 8.25 7.91 1.44
CA PRO A 45 7.33 8.65 0.59
C PRO A 45 6.97 7.74 -0.59
N ILE A 46 5.73 7.25 -0.60
CA ILE A 46 5.15 6.57 -1.74
C ILE A 46 4.55 7.66 -2.63
N LEU A 47 5.44 8.33 -3.37
CA LEU A 47 5.23 9.58 -4.11
C LEU A 47 4.84 10.79 -3.24
#